data_AF-A0A1Y1Y5D5-F1
#
_entry.id   AF-A0A1Y1Y5D5-F1
#
_cell.length_a   1.000
_cell.length_b   1.000
_cell.length_c   1.000
_cell.angle_alpha   90.00
_cell.angle_beta   90.00
_cell.angle_gamma   90.00
#
_symmetry.space_group_name_H-M   'P 1'
#
loop_
_entity.id
_entity.type
_entity.pdbx_description
1 polymer ?
#
loop_
_entity_poly.entity_id
_entity_poly.type
_entity_poly.pdbx_seq_one_letter_code
_entity_poly.pdbx_strand_id
1 'polypeptide(L)'
;MSFIPPTLPHLRNTRQEALSLYKALLKEGSRFFDAHAREYVLERIRNRFRTYQNWTYVPRILSKLSEGRKGLKHLKQANRNDSKSVMRVLELAYSRRGKRRHDLLKPFLTPPAHDEFGQNPKIMGHPVHPVLHQLLKSQVKSLELGTPSDTALTPVRIRNMKQRHHERNLAAVYPPLPKDFVQTIVDKAQLTDIAQQLSTPKFMPGKSYDGLGQLRNKSIPPRARRRYFQKLLTQIPMVEVQPSAQPSTSTSTKCKITVHKSPHAIGERFSSINHYDLCGLSADELSKKPSRKSAK
;
A
#
# COMPACT_ATOMS: atom_id res chain seq x y z
N MET A 1 44.10 31.93 6.63
CA MET A 1 44.35 30.88 5.63
C MET A 1 43.07 30.09 5.42
N SER A 2 42.39 30.28 4.30
CA SER A 2 41.15 29.58 3.96
C SER A 2 41.46 28.18 3.44
N PHE A 3 41.14 27.14 4.23
CA PHE A 3 41.14 25.75 3.78
C PHE A 3 40.06 25.58 2.70
N ILE A 4 40.47 25.60 1.43
CA ILE A 4 39.62 25.16 0.33
C ILE A 4 39.72 23.63 0.33
N PRO A 5 38.66 22.89 0.69
CA PRO A 5 38.73 21.43 0.70
C PRO A 5 38.96 20.94 -0.75
N PRO A 6 39.80 19.90 -0.93
CA PRO A 6 40.07 19.35 -2.25
C PRO A 6 38.75 18.93 -2.90
N THR A 7 38.45 19.49 -4.08
CA THR A 7 37.26 19.14 -4.85
C THR A 7 37.40 17.71 -5.35
N LEU A 8 36.85 16.75 -4.62
CA LEU A 8 36.98 15.34 -4.96
C LEU A 8 36.22 15.02 -6.28
N PRO A 9 36.93 14.64 -7.37
CA PRO A 9 36.34 14.47 -8.71
C PRO A 9 35.21 13.44 -8.76
N HIS A 10 35.19 12.49 -7.82
CA HIS A 10 34.13 11.50 -7.67
C HIS A 10 32.73 12.10 -7.45
N LEU A 11 32.61 13.37 -7.00
CA LEU A 11 31.33 14.03 -6.73
C LEU A 11 30.62 14.49 -8.01
N ARG A 12 31.37 14.83 -9.06
CA ARG A 12 30.77 15.26 -10.34
C ARG A 12 30.05 14.09 -11.01
N ASN A 13 30.64 12.90 -10.95
CA ASN A 13 30.06 11.67 -11.48
C ASN A 13 28.80 11.24 -10.72
N THR A 14 28.76 11.42 -9.38
CA THR A 14 27.58 11.05 -8.58
C THR A 14 26.37 11.93 -8.88
N ARG A 15 26.55 13.22 -9.16
CA ARG A 15 25.44 14.11 -9.53
C ARG A 15 24.81 13.71 -10.86
N GLN A 16 25.62 13.46 -11.89
CA GLN A 16 25.12 13.00 -13.19
C GLN A 16 24.42 11.64 -13.08
N GLU A 17 25.01 10.73 -12.30
CA GLU A 17 24.39 9.44 -12.02
C GLU A 17 23.03 9.59 -11.32
N ALA A 18 22.94 10.44 -10.29
CA ALA A 18 21.70 10.71 -9.58
C ALA A 18 20.61 11.25 -10.53
N LEU A 19 20.96 12.17 -11.43
CA LEU A 19 20.02 12.72 -12.42
C LEU A 19 19.58 11.68 -13.44
N SER A 20 20.49 10.84 -13.93
CA SER A 20 20.16 9.73 -14.83
C SER A 20 19.22 8.73 -14.16
N LEU A 21 19.52 8.34 -12.92
CA LEU A 21 18.69 7.45 -12.11
C LEU A 21 17.31 8.05 -11.83
N TYR A 22 17.23 9.36 -11.51
CA TYR A 22 15.98 10.07 -11.31
C TYR A 22 15.09 10.04 -12.56
N LYS A 23 15.64 10.38 -13.73
CA LYS A 23 14.92 10.33 -15.02
C LYS A 23 14.44 8.91 -15.34
N ALA A 24 15.29 7.91 -15.12
CA ALA A 24 14.92 6.51 -15.34
C ALA A 24 13.79 6.05 -14.41
N LEU A 25 13.83 6.43 -13.13
CA LEU A 25 12.77 6.14 -12.16
C LEU A 25 11.45 6.81 -12.54
N LEU A 26 11.46 8.08 -12.93
CA LEU A 26 10.25 8.78 -13.38
C LEU A 26 9.67 8.13 -14.64
N LYS A 27 10.52 7.78 -15.61
CA LYS A 27 10.11 7.11 -16.86
C LYS A 27 9.50 5.75 -16.61
N GLU A 28 10.05 4.94 -15.70
CA GLU A 28 9.48 3.64 -15.37
C GLU A 28 8.23 3.77 -14.47
N GLY A 29 8.21 4.73 -13.54
CA GLY A 29 7.06 4.99 -12.69
C GLY A 29 5.83 5.49 -13.47
N SER A 30 6.04 6.33 -14.49
CA SER A 30 4.97 6.84 -15.35
C SER A 30 4.31 5.78 -16.24
N ARG A 31 4.93 4.62 -16.39
CA ARG A 31 4.45 3.50 -17.21
C ARG A 31 3.62 2.48 -16.43
N PHE A 32 3.51 2.64 -15.11
CA PHE A 32 2.72 1.73 -14.29
C PHE A 32 1.23 1.85 -14.62
N PHE A 33 0.52 0.72 -14.64
CA PHE A 33 -0.84 0.63 -15.18
C PHE A 33 -1.90 1.36 -14.35
N ASP A 34 -1.73 1.42 -13.03
CA ASP A 34 -2.68 2.10 -12.14
C ASP A 34 -2.31 3.58 -12.00
N ALA A 35 -3.28 4.47 -12.27
CA ALA A 35 -3.08 5.92 -12.22
C ALA A 35 -2.71 6.41 -10.81
N HIS A 36 -3.43 5.95 -9.78
CA HIS A 36 -3.18 6.33 -8.40
C HIS A 36 -1.80 5.85 -7.92
N ALA A 37 -1.44 4.59 -8.18
CA ALA A 37 -0.12 4.09 -7.82
C ALA A 37 1.03 4.78 -8.57
N ARG A 38 0.80 5.15 -9.83
CA ARG A 38 1.76 5.93 -10.62
C ARG A 38 1.99 7.31 -10.02
N GLU A 39 0.93 8.04 -9.69
CA GLU A 39 1.05 9.35 -9.02
C GLU A 39 1.83 9.24 -7.71
N TYR A 40 1.45 8.29 -6.85
CA TYR A 40 2.15 8.01 -5.60
C TYR A 40 3.65 7.73 -5.80
N VAL A 41 4.00 6.88 -6.76
CA VAL A 41 5.39 6.53 -7.06
C VAL A 41 6.18 7.75 -7.52
N LEU A 42 5.62 8.55 -8.44
CA LEU A 42 6.26 9.75 -8.95
C LEU A 42 6.46 10.80 -7.85
N GLU A 43 5.44 11.05 -7.03
CA GLU A 43 5.50 11.95 -5.88
C GLU A 43 6.59 11.49 -4.90
N ARG A 44 6.62 10.19 -4.57
CA ARG A 44 7.63 9.60 -3.69
C ARG A 44 9.05 9.72 -4.24
N ILE A 45 9.25 9.51 -5.55
CA ILE A 45 10.55 9.68 -6.20
C ILE A 45 10.98 11.14 -6.08
N ARG A 46 10.12 12.09 -6.47
CA ARG A 46 10.39 13.54 -6.37
C ARG A 46 10.77 13.95 -4.94
N ASN A 47 9.94 13.58 -3.96
CA ASN A 47 10.16 13.93 -2.56
C ASN A 47 11.49 13.39 -2.05
N ARG A 48 11.84 12.12 -2.36
CA ARG A 48 13.11 11.54 -1.91
C ARG A 48 14.33 12.22 -2.52
N PHE A 49 14.32 12.50 -3.82
CA PHE A 49 15.45 13.22 -4.44
C PHE A 49 15.58 14.64 -3.89
N ARG A 50 14.46 15.32 -3.63
CA ARG A 50 14.46 16.65 -2.98
C ARG A 50 15.01 16.61 -1.56
N THR A 51 14.61 15.63 -0.74
CA THR A 51 15.10 15.47 0.65
C THR A 51 16.62 15.30 0.71
N TYR A 52 17.22 14.62 -0.26
CA TYR A 52 18.66 14.29 -0.26
C TYR A 52 19.50 15.17 -1.18
N GLN A 53 18.92 16.23 -1.77
CA GLN A 53 19.59 17.08 -2.75
C GLN A 53 20.83 17.79 -2.19
N ASN A 54 20.78 18.22 -0.92
CA ASN A 54 21.82 19.02 -0.29
C ASN A 54 22.75 18.19 0.61
N TRP A 55 22.73 16.86 0.50
CA TRP A 55 23.61 16.00 1.29
C TRP A 55 25.04 16.03 0.77
N THR A 56 26.00 16.17 1.69
CA THR A 56 27.44 16.24 1.37
C THR A 56 28.18 14.93 1.68
N TYR A 57 27.66 14.11 2.61
CA TYR A 57 28.33 12.89 3.07
C TYR A 57 28.24 11.74 2.04
N VAL A 58 29.35 11.46 1.35
CA VAL A 58 29.44 10.54 0.20
C VAL A 58 28.91 9.13 0.45
N PRO A 59 29.29 8.41 1.53
CA PRO A 59 28.82 7.05 1.74
C PRO A 59 27.29 6.94 1.83
N ARG A 60 26.65 7.95 2.40
CA ARG A 60 25.19 8.00 2.53
C ARG A 60 24.52 8.31 1.19
N ILE A 61 25.12 9.16 0.36
CA ILE A 61 24.68 9.40 -1.02
C ILE A 61 24.73 8.09 -1.83
N LEU A 62 25.87 7.37 -1.79
CA LEU A 62 26.03 6.10 -2.50
C LEU A 62 25.01 5.04 -2.02
N SER A 63 24.76 4.96 -0.72
CA SER A 63 23.72 4.09 -0.16
C SER A 63 22.33 4.43 -0.71
N LYS A 64 21.99 5.72 -0.83
CA LYS A 64 20.72 6.16 -1.44
C LYS A 64 20.64 5.93 -2.94
N LEU A 65 21.74 6.08 -3.68
CA LEU A 65 21.80 5.70 -5.09
C LEU A 65 21.56 4.19 -5.25
N SER A 66 22.20 3.36 -4.43
CA SER A 66 21.96 1.91 -4.40
C SER A 66 20.49 1.57 -4.10
N GLU A 67 19.87 2.24 -3.13
CA GLU A 67 18.44 2.10 -2.83
C GLU A 67 17.56 2.49 -4.05
N GLY A 68 17.90 3.58 -4.74
CA GLY A 68 17.23 4.01 -5.97
C GLY A 68 17.37 3.01 -7.12
N ARG A 69 18.55 2.42 -7.34
CA ARG A 69 18.78 1.37 -8.35
C ARG A 69 17.95 0.12 -8.05
N LYS A 70 17.82 -0.28 -6.77
CA LYS A 70 16.91 -1.37 -6.33
C LYS A 70 15.45 -1.02 -6.63
N GLY A 71 15.03 0.22 -6.36
CA GLY A 71 13.71 0.73 -6.72
C GLY A 71 13.44 0.66 -8.22
N LEU A 72 14.41 1.06 -9.05
CA LEU A 72 14.32 0.99 -10.51
C LEU A 72 14.17 -0.46 -11.01
N LYS A 73 14.95 -1.40 -10.45
CA LYS A 73 14.84 -2.84 -10.76
C LYS A 73 13.43 -3.34 -10.46
N HIS A 74 12.87 -2.99 -9.30
CA HIS A 74 11.50 -3.37 -8.94
C HIS A 74 10.44 -2.77 -9.85
N LEU A 75 10.55 -1.48 -10.23
CA LEU A 75 9.60 -0.87 -11.17
C LEU A 75 9.66 -1.53 -12.56
N LYS A 76 10.87 -1.80 -13.07
CA LYS A 76 11.05 -2.55 -14.32
C LYS A 76 10.43 -3.94 -14.25
N GLN A 77 10.60 -4.66 -13.13
CA GLN A 77 9.97 -5.97 -12.91
C GLN A 77 8.44 -5.86 -12.87
N ALA A 78 7.91 -4.85 -12.17
CA ALA A 78 6.48 -4.61 -12.09
C ALA A 78 5.88 -4.29 -13.48
N ASN A 79 6.57 -3.49 -14.29
CA ASN A 79 6.19 -3.18 -15.67
C ASN A 79 6.33 -4.36 -16.63
N ARG A 80 7.07 -5.42 -16.24
CA ARG A 80 7.14 -6.72 -16.92
C ARG A 80 6.12 -7.73 -16.39
N ASN A 81 5.17 -7.28 -15.57
CA ASN A 81 4.08 -8.08 -14.99
C ASN A 81 4.56 -9.12 -13.97
N ASP A 82 5.69 -8.90 -13.30
CA ASP A 82 6.06 -9.70 -12.13
C ASP A 82 5.08 -9.44 -10.99
N SER A 83 4.25 -10.45 -10.68
CA SER A 83 3.19 -10.41 -9.68
C SER A 83 3.66 -9.87 -8.33
N LYS A 84 4.85 -10.28 -7.88
CA LYS A 84 5.39 -9.86 -6.57
C LYS A 84 5.74 -8.36 -6.58
N SER A 85 6.39 -7.89 -7.63
CA SER A 85 6.78 -6.49 -7.79
C SER A 85 5.56 -5.58 -8.00
N VAL A 86 4.57 -6.01 -8.79
CA VAL A 86 3.30 -5.28 -8.98
C VAL A 86 2.57 -5.11 -7.64
N MET A 87 2.37 -6.21 -6.90
CA MET A 87 1.69 -6.15 -5.60
C MET A 87 2.42 -5.24 -4.62
N ARG A 88 3.76 -5.27 -4.61
CA ARG A 88 4.55 -4.40 -3.74
C ARG A 88 4.34 -2.91 -4.06
N VAL A 89 4.25 -2.54 -5.34
CA VAL A 89 3.98 -1.14 -5.75
C VAL A 89 2.56 -0.73 -5.33
N LEU A 90 1.58 -1.60 -5.56
CA LEU A 90 0.19 -1.35 -5.16
C LEU A 90 0.04 -1.22 -3.64
N GLU A 91 0.63 -2.12 -2.86
CA GLU A 91 0.61 -2.06 -1.39
C GLU A 91 1.24 -0.77 -0.85
N LEU A 92 2.28 -0.24 -1.51
CA LEU A 92 2.86 1.05 -1.13
C LEU A 92 1.92 2.22 -1.46
N ALA A 93 1.26 2.18 -2.63
CA ALA A 93 0.34 3.22 -3.08
C ALA A 93 -0.93 3.30 -2.22
N TYR A 94 -1.55 2.15 -1.94
CA TYR A 94 -2.77 2.04 -1.13
C TYR A 94 -2.47 1.91 0.38
N SER A 95 -1.34 2.47 0.83
CA SER A 95 -1.02 2.63 2.26
C SER A 95 -1.00 1.33 3.08
N ARG A 96 -0.76 0.18 2.44
CA ARG A 96 -0.59 -1.13 3.10
C ARG A 96 0.81 -1.33 3.63
N ARG A 97 1.78 -0.58 3.11
CA ARG A 97 3.20 -0.62 3.49
C ARG A 97 3.82 0.77 3.57
N GLY A 98 4.94 0.90 4.28
CA GLY A 98 5.76 2.12 4.32
C GLY A 98 5.19 3.23 5.21
N LYS A 99 5.52 4.49 4.87
CA LYS A 99 5.19 5.67 5.68
C LYS A 99 3.68 5.87 5.82
N ARG A 100 2.93 5.89 4.72
CA ARG A 100 1.47 6.12 4.74
C ARG A 100 0.71 5.10 5.59
N ARG A 101 1.18 3.84 5.63
CA ARG A 101 0.65 2.82 6.54
C ARG A 101 0.80 3.23 8.01
N HIS A 102 1.98 3.73 8.38
CA HIS A 102 2.22 4.23 9.73
C HIS A 102 1.38 5.47 10.03
N ASP A 103 1.24 6.38 9.06
CA ASP A 103 0.39 7.56 9.19
C ASP A 103 -1.08 7.17 9.47
N LEU A 104 -1.60 6.12 8.81
CA LEU A 104 -2.94 5.56 9.09
C LEU A 104 -3.04 4.84 10.43
N LEU A 105 -1.96 4.24 10.93
CA LEU A 105 -1.95 3.59 12.25
C LEU A 105 -1.74 4.57 13.40
N LYS A 106 -1.14 5.74 13.14
CA LYS A 106 -0.75 6.73 14.14
C LYS A 106 -1.91 7.12 15.09
N PRO A 107 -3.15 7.35 14.62
CA PRO A 107 -4.26 7.68 15.51
C PRO A 107 -4.55 6.59 16.55
N PHE A 108 -4.22 5.33 16.25
CA PHE A 108 -4.45 4.21 17.16
C PHE A 108 -3.22 3.86 18.02
N LEU A 109 -2.05 4.46 17.73
CA LEU A 109 -0.82 4.24 18.50
C LEU A 109 -0.72 5.18 19.70
N THR A 110 -1.34 6.36 19.61
CA THR A 110 -1.39 7.32 20.72
C THR A 110 -2.53 6.90 21.65
N PRO A 111 -2.26 6.52 22.91
CA PRO A 111 -3.33 6.32 23.88
C PRO A 111 -4.05 7.66 24.08
N PRO A 112 -5.39 7.67 24.22
CA PRO A 112 -6.13 8.90 24.51
C PRO A 112 -5.55 9.56 25.77
N ALA A 113 -5.33 10.88 25.70
CA ALA A 113 -4.61 11.65 26.73
C ALA A 113 -5.27 11.58 28.12
N HIS A 114 -6.57 11.36 28.15
CA HIS A 114 -7.34 11.09 29.35
C HIS A 114 -8.20 9.86 29.08
N ASP A 115 -7.77 8.72 29.60
CA ASP A 115 -8.74 7.69 29.91
C ASP A 115 -9.52 8.17 31.13
N GLU A 116 -10.67 8.81 30.92
CA GLU A 116 -11.73 8.85 31.94
C GLU A 116 -12.19 7.42 32.33
N PHE A 117 -11.71 6.41 31.59
CA PHE A 117 -12.27 5.07 31.54
C PHE A 117 -11.44 3.99 32.23
N GLY A 118 -10.20 4.25 32.67
CA GLY A 118 -9.37 3.31 33.47
C GLY A 118 -9.16 1.88 32.91
N GLN A 119 -9.65 1.58 31.71
CA GLN A 119 -9.81 0.22 31.16
C GLN A 119 -9.05 0.01 29.86
N ASN A 120 -8.06 0.86 29.54
CA ASN A 120 -7.27 0.64 28.34
C ASN A 120 -6.53 -0.70 28.43
N PRO A 121 -6.70 -1.60 27.43
CA PRO A 121 -6.02 -2.87 27.44
C PRO A 121 -4.51 -2.62 27.44
N LYS A 122 -3.82 -3.19 28.43
CA LYS A 122 -2.37 -3.06 28.54
C LYS A 122 -1.72 -4.17 27.73
N ILE A 123 -1.02 -3.81 26.65
CA ILE A 123 -0.13 -4.75 25.95
C ILE A 123 1.28 -4.49 26.43
N MET A 124 1.90 -5.48 27.07
CA MET A 124 3.26 -5.37 27.61
C MET A 124 3.45 -4.19 28.59
N GLY A 125 2.40 -3.80 29.30
CA GLY A 125 2.42 -2.70 30.29
C GLY A 125 2.15 -1.30 29.74
N HIS A 126 1.94 -1.15 28.43
CA HIS A 126 1.56 0.14 27.83
C HIS A 126 0.06 0.16 27.49
N PRO A 127 -0.65 1.27 27.77
CA PRO A 127 -2.04 1.42 27.34
C PRO A 127 -2.08 1.43 25.81
N VAL A 128 -2.96 0.62 25.24
CA VAL A 128 -3.15 0.52 23.80
C VAL A 128 -4.59 0.89 23.46
N HIS A 129 -4.76 1.64 22.37
CA HIS A 129 -6.08 2.00 21.88
C HIS A 129 -6.93 0.72 21.64
N PRO A 130 -8.20 0.67 22.07
CA PRO A 130 -9.00 -0.56 22.03
C PRO A 130 -9.18 -1.10 20.60
N VAL A 131 -9.32 -0.22 19.60
CA VAL A 131 -9.33 -0.61 18.18
C VAL A 131 -8.03 -1.30 17.76
N LEU A 132 -6.86 -0.79 18.17
CA LEU A 132 -5.58 -1.39 17.83
C LEU A 132 -5.41 -2.76 18.50
N HIS A 133 -5.85 -2.89 19.75
CA HIS A 133 -5.86 -4.17 20.46
C HIS A 133 -6.71 -5.21 19.70
N GLN A 134 -7.92 -4.84 19.26
CA GLN A 134 -8.77 -5.73 18.49
C GLN A 134 -8.18 -6.07 17.10
N LEU A 135 -7.54 -5.10 16.43
CA LEU A 135 -6.81 -5.34 15.19
C LEU A 135 -5.66 -6.34 15.38
N LEU A 136 -4.86 -6.16 16.43
CA LEU A 136 -3.76 -7.06 16.78
C LEU A 136 -4.28 -8.48 17.03
N LYS A 137 -5.34 -8.63 17.83
CA LYS A 137 -5.98 -9.92 18.12
C LYS A 137 -6.48 -10.62 16.86
N SER A 138 -7.02 -9.86 15.89
CA SER A 138 -7.57 -10.44 14.65
C SER A 138 -6.50 -10.84 13.61
N GLN A 139 -5.35 -10.17 13.58
CA GLN A 139 -4.37 -10.31 12.50
C GLN A 139 -3.07 -11.02 12.91
N VAL A 140 -2.74 -11.04 14.19
CA VAL A 140 -1.50 -11.63 14.71
C VAL A 140 -1.79 -12.97 15.35
N LYS A 141 -0.94 -13.97 15.09
CA LYS A 141 -1.08 -15.33 15.64
C LYS A 141 -0.96 -15.40 17.16
N SER A 142 -0.04 -14.61 17.73
CA SER A 142 0.23 -14.58 19.17
C SER A 142 0.42 -13.14 19.63
N LEU A 143 -0.50 -12.65 20.46
CA LEU A 143 -0.43 -11.32 21.05
C LEU A 143 0.64 -11.28 22.15
N GLU A 144 0.65 -12.31 22.97
CA GLU A 144 1.57 -12.45 24.09
C GLU A 144 2.83 -13.20 23.65
N LEU A 145 3.94 -12.89 24.31
CA LEU A 145 5.18 -13.63 24.17
C LEU A 145 5.10 -14.80 25.15
N GLY A 146 5.26 -16.04 24.69
CA GLY A 146 5.35 -17.19 25.59
C GLY A 146 6.41 -16.94 26.65
N THR A 147 6.11 -17.28 27.91
CA THR A 147 7.07 -17.18 29.00
C THR A 147 8.24 -18.13 28.71
N PRO A 148 9.48 -17.64 28.67
CA PRO A 148 10.63 -18.51 28.46
C PRO A 148 10.72 -19.48 29.65
N SER A 149 10.65 -20.78 29.36
CA SER A 149 10.45 -21.83 30.35
C SER A 149 11.59 -21.91 31.38
N ASP A 150 12.85 -21.85 30.95
CA ASP A 150 13.92 -22.46 31.77
C ASP A 150 15.17 -21.60 32.03
N THR A 151 15.21 -20.33 31.60
CA THR A 151 16.37 -19.45 31.86
C THR A 151 15.97 -18.17 32.57
N ALA A 152 16.62 -17.87 33.69
CA ALA A 152 16.51 -16.61 34.40
C ALA A 152 17.06 -15.46 33.54
N LEU A 153 16.20 -14.92 32.66
CA LEU A 153 16.54 -13.76 31.85
C LEU A 153 16.53 -12.50 32.71
N THR A 154 17.48 -11.61 32.45
CA THR A 154 17.50 -10.30 33.11
C THR A 154 16.25 -9.48 32.74
N PRO A 155 15.74 -8.62 33.64
CA PRO A 155 14.56 -7.78 33.37
C PRO A 155 14.69 -6.93 32.10
N VAL A 156 15.89 -6.41 31.82
CA VAL A 156 16.20 -5.63 30.62
C VAL A 156 16.03 -6.48 29.36
N ARG A 157 16.51 -7.73 29.37
CA ARG A 157 16.36 -8.65 28.24
C ARG A 157 14.91 -9.01 28.01
N ILE A 158 14.14 -9.26 29.07
CA ILE A 158 12.68 -9.49 28.99
C ILE A 158 11.98 -8.28 28.36
N ARG A 159 12.29 -7.05 28.81
CA ARG A 159 11.74 -5.82 28.24
C ARG A 159 12.06 -5.69 26.75
N ASN A 160 13.32 -5.89 26.35
CA ASN A 160 13.73 -5.81 24.95
C ASN A 160 13.06 -6.88 24.08
N MET A 161 12.87 -8.09 24.61
CA MET A 161 12.15 -9.17 23.91
C MET A 161 10.67 -8.81 23.73
N LYS A 162 10.01 -8.32 24.78
CA LYS A 162 8.62 -7.84 24.72
C LYS A 162 8.46 -6.69 23.73
N GLN A 163 9.38 -5.72 23.74
CA GLN A 163 9.37 -4.60 22.80
C GLN A 163 9.54 -5.05 21.36
N ARG A 164 10.56 -5.88 21.05
CA ARG A 164 10.78 -6.40 19.70
C ARG A 164 9.60 -7.22 19.19
N HIS A 165 8.96 -7.99 20.07
CA HIS A 165 7.75 -8.74 19.75
C HIS A 165 6.58 -7.81 19.43
N HIS A 166 6.37 -6.79 20.26
CA HIS A 166 5.36 -5.78 20.01
C HIS A 166 5.60 -5.02 18.69
N GLU A 167 6.82 -4.57 18.42
CA GLU A 167 7.19 -3.92 17.16
C GLU A 167 6.98 -4.83 15.95
N ARG A 168 7.31 -6.12 16.07
CA ARG A 168 7.04 -7.12 15.03
C ARG A 168 5.55 -7.28 14.77
N ASN A 169 4.75 -7.37 15.82
CA ASN A 169 3.29 -7.46 15.73
C ASN A 169 2.71 -6.20 15.08
N LEU A 170 3.15 -5.01 15.53
CA LEU A 170 2.80 -3.74 14.91
C LEU A 170 3.25 -3.64 13.46
N ALA A 171 4.34 -4.27 13.05
CA ALA A 171 4.80 -4.33 11.66
C ALA A 171 3.98 -5.30 10.77
N ALA A 172 3.28 -6.26 11.38
CA ALA A 172 2.40 -7.19 10.69
C ALA A 172 0.96 -6.68 10.52
N VAL A 173 0.48 -5.84 11.45
CA VAL A 173 -0.90 -5.33 11.44
C VAL A 173 -1.14 -4.36 10.29
N TYR A 174 -2.19 -4.59 9.52
CA TYR A 174 -2.66 -3.63 8.54
C TYR A 174 -3.67 -2.65 9.14
N PRO A 175 -3.57 -1.35 8.81
CA PRO A 175 -4.59 -0.38 9.20
C PRO A 175 -5.91 -0.63 8.44
N PRO A 176 -7.05 -0.24 9.03
CA PRO A 176 -8.29 -0.07 8.27
C PRO A 176 -8.10 1.03 7.22
N LEU A 177 -8.62 0.80 6.02
CA LEU A 177 -8.58 1.80 4.95
C LEU A 177 -9.81 2.72 5.03
N PRO A 178 -9.69 4.00 4.63
CA PRO A 178 -10.84 4.85 4.39
C PRO A 178 -11.77 4.24 3.35
N LYS A 179 -13.09 4.41 3.53
CA LYS A 179 -14.13 3.80 2.68
C LYS A 179 -13.94 4.17 1.20
N ASP A 180 -13.56 5.41 0.91
CA ASP A 180 -13.34 5.90 -0.46
C ASP A 180 -12.26 5.12 -1.20
N PHE A 181 -11.17 4.77 -0.50
CA PHE A 181 -10.11 3.94 -1.07
C PHE A 181 -10.57 2.51 -1.29
N VAL A 182 -11.37 1.96 -0.36
CA VAL A 182 -11.95 0.62 -0.52
C VAL A 182 -12.83 0.59 -1.76
N GLN A 183 -13.74 1.55 -1.91
CA GLN A 183 -14.63 1.67 -3.07
C GLN A 183 -13.83 1.80 -4.36
N THR A 184 -12.82 2.67 -4.40
CA THR A 184 -11.93 2.82 -5.57
C THR A 184 -11.26 1.50 -5.97
N ILE A 185 -10.87 0.67 -5.01
CA ILE A 185 -10.25 -0.64 -5.29
C ILE A 185 -11.31 -1.63 -5.79
N VAL A 186 -12.52 -1.62 -5.23
CA VAL A 186 -13.67 -2.43 -5.67
C VAL A 186 -14.01 -2.09 -7.13
N ASP A 187 -14.18 -0.82 -7.44
CA ASP A 187 -14.49 -0.34 -8.80
C ASP A 187 -13.41 -0.79 -9.79
N LYS A 188 -12.13 -0.66 -9.42
CA LYS A 188 -11.00 -1.13 -10.26
C LYS A 188 -10.98 -2.64 -10.45
N ALA A 189 -11.41 -3.41 -9.45
CA ALA A 189 -11.53 -4.86 -9.57
C ALA A 189 -12.71 -5.27 -10.47
N GLN A 190 -13.78 -4.47 -10.52
CA GLN A 190 -14.95 -4.71 -11.36
C GLN A 190 -14.76 -4.22 -12.81
N LEU A 191 -14.22 -3.02 -13.04
CA LEU A 191 -14.00 -2.45 -14.38
C LEU A 191 -13.12 -3.31 -15.28
N THR A 192 -12.21 -4.10 -14.69
CA THR A 192 -11.39 -5.04 -15.46
C THR A 192 -12.19 -6.17 -16.10
N ASP A 193 -13.41 -6.46 -15.64
CA ASP A 193 -14.28 -7.46 -16.25
C ASP A 193 -14.93 -6.92 -17.54
N ILE A 194 -15.39 -5.68 -17.51
CA ILE A 194 -16.04 -5.01 -18.65
C ILE A 194 -15.07 -4.91 -19.83
N ALA A 195 -13.83 -4.46 -19.59
CA ALA A 195 -12.83 -4.35 -20.63
C ALA A 195 -12.43 -5.70 -21.25
N GLN A 196 -12.49 -6.81 -20.50
CA GLN A 196 -12.20 -8.15 -21.05
C GLN A 196 -13.27 -8.63 -22.01
N GLN A 197 -14.53 -8.37 -21.69
CA GLN A 197 -15.65 -8.78 -22.53
C GLN A 197 -15.63 -8.06 -23.88
N LEU A 198 -15.24 -6.79 -23.90
CA LEU A 198 -15.20 -5.98 -25.12
C LEU A 198 -13.94 -6.21 -25.98
N SER A 199 -12.85 -6.73 -25.41
CA SER A 199 -11.54 -6.77 -26.06
C SER A 199 -11.09 -8.14 -26.57
N THR A 200 -12.00 -9.10 -26.82
CA THR A 200 -11.62 -10.36 -27.47
C THR A 200 -11.75 -10.23 -28.98
N PRO A 201 -10.69 -9.80 -29.73
CA PRO A 201 -10.67 -10.03 -31.16
C PRO A 201 -10.70 -11.56 -31.37
N LYS A 202 -11.56 -12.04 -32.26
CA LYS A 202 -11.57 -13.44 -32.71
C LYS A 202 -10.14 -13.81 -33.10
N PHE A 203 -9.53 -14.71 -32.32
CA PHE A 203 -8.17 -15.19 -32.54
C PHE A 203 -8.06 -15.73 -33.96
N MET A 204 -7.30 -15.04 -34.80
CA MET A 204 -6.95 -15.51 -36.14
C MET A 204 -5.63 -16.29 -36.01
N PRO A 205 -5.65 -17.64 -36.06
CA PRO A 205 -4.44 -18.44 -36.04
C PRO A 205 -3.74 -18.27 -37.39
N GLY A 206 -2.78 -17.35 -37.49
CA GLY A 206 -2.06 -17.19 -38.74
C GLY A 206 -1.13 -15.99 -38.74
N LYS A 207 0.10 -16.22 -38.28
CA LYS A 207 1.35 -15.77 -38.92
C LYS A 207 2.49 -15.90 -37.90
N SER A 208 3.35 -16.87 -38.18
CA SER A 208 4.70 -16.99 -37.63
C SER A 208 5.46 -15.70 -37.87
N TYR A 209 6.12 -15.18 -36.83
CA TYR A 209 7.21 -14.24 -37.00
C TYR A 209 8.38 -14.62 -36.11
N ASP A 210 9.46 -14.93 -36.81
CA ASP A 210 10.81 -15.14 -36.35
C ASP A 210 11.36 -13.93 -35.58
N GLY A 211 12.31 -14.24 -34.69
CA GLY A 211 13.49 -13.40 -34.47
C GLY A 211 13.32 -12.16 -33.59
N LEU A 212 13.67 -12.30 -32.32
CA LEU A 212 14.25 -11.22 -31.48
C LEU A 212 13.38 -9.95 -31.33
N GLY A 213 12.07 -10.13 -31.20
CA GLY A 213 11.14 -9.08 -30.85
C GLY A 213 11.53 -8.42 -29.52
N GLN A 214 11.99 -7.17 -29.61
CA GLN A 214 12.01 -6.22 -28.51
C GLN A 214 10.81 -6.50 -27.61
N LEU A 215 11.04 -6.80 -26.33
CA LEU A 215 9.99 -7.00 -25.34
C LEU A 215 9.20 -5.69 -25.20
N ARG A 216 8.37 -5.39 -26.20
CA ARG A 216 7.41 -4.30 -26.20
C ARG A 216 6.60 -4.51 -24.95
N ASN A 217 6.41 -3.41 -24.25
CA ASN A 217 5.81 -3.39 -22.93
C ASN A 217 4.39 -3.93 -23.02
N LYS A 218 4.25 -5.25 -22.84
CA LYS A 218 2.96 -5.92 -22.88
C LYS A 218 2.18 -5.40 -21.68
N SER A 219 1.18 -4.57 -21.98
CA SER A 219 0.20 -4.09 -21.02
C SER A 219 -0.28 -5.27 -20.16
N ILE A 220 -0.38 -5.06 -18.84
CA ILE A 220 -0.84 -6.12 -17.92
C ILE A 220 -2.20 -6.60 -18.40
N PRO A 221 -2.40 -7.91 -18.61
CA PRO A 221 -3.68 -8.44 -19.04
C PRO A 221 -4.75 -8.09 -18.01
N PRO A 222 -5.96 -7.68 -18.41
CA PRO A 222 -6.99 -7.23 -17.48
C PRO A 222 -7.29 -8.24 -16.36
N ARG A 223 -7.25 -9.55 -16.67
CA ARG A 223 -7.44 -10.64 -15.68
C ARG A 223 -6.40 -10.60 -14.56
N ALA A 224 -5.15 -10.28 -14.87
CA ALA A 224 -4.11 -10.14 -13.86
C ALA A 224 -4.34 -8.88 -13.00
N ARG A 225 -4.75 -7.76 -13.61
CA ARG A 225 -5.12 -6.53 -12.89
C ARG A 225 -6.21 -6.79 -11.86
N ARG A 226 -7.29 -7.47 -12.28
CA ARG A 226 -8.38 -7.92 -11.40
C ARG A 226 -7.83 -8.67 -10.19
N ARG A 227 -7.03 -9.71 -10.43
CA ARG A 227 -6.44 -10.53 -9.37
C ARG A 227 -5.59 -9.71 -8.39
N TYR A 228 -4.87 -8.70 -8.87
CA TYR A 228 -4.10 -7.81 -8.00
C TYR A 228 -5.00 -6.98 -7.07
N PHE A 229 -6.06 -6.37 -7.60
CA PHE A 229 -7.00 -5.59 -6.79
C PHE A 229 -7.81 -6.46 -5.84
N GLN A 230 -8.25 -7.64 -6.29
CA GLN A 230 -8.88 -8.64 -5.41
C GLN A 230 -7.96 -9.03 -4.26
N LYS A 231 -6.69 -9.32 -4.55
CA LYS A 231 -5.69 -9.64 -3.53
C LYS A 231 -5.43 -8.48 -2.56
N LEU A 232 -5.56 -7.23 -3.00
CA LEU A 232 -5.53 -6.10 -2.07
C LEU A 232 -6.74 -6.12 -1.15
N LEU A 233 -7.95 -6.28 -1.69
CA LEU A 233 -9.21 -6.29 -0.92
C LEU A 233 -9.22 -7.39 0.13
N THR A 234 -8.68 -8.59 -0.16
CA THR A 234 -8.65 -9.68 0.81
C THR A 234 -7.78 -9.40 2.03
N GLN A 235 -6.85 -8.45 1.95
CA GLN A 235 -6.00 -8.08 3.07
C GLN A 235 -6.63 -7.00 3.95
N ILE A 236 -7.66 -6.28 3.49
CA ILE A 236 -8.19 -5.10 4.19
C ILE A 236 -9.01 -5.54 5.42
N PRO A 237 -8.58 -5.16 6.64
CA PRO A 237 -9.42 -5.32 7.82
C PRO A 237 -10.48 -4.23 7.83
N MET A 238 -11.73 -4.62 8.12
CA MET A 238 -12.82 -3.67 8.31
C MET A 238 -13.13 -3.59 9.81
N VAL A 239 -13.18 -2.36 10.31
CA VAL A 239 -13.46 -2.06 11.71
C VAL A 239 -14.84 -1.44 11.78
N GLU A 240 -15.71 -2.03 12.59
CA GLU A 240 -17.03 -1.47 12.88
C GLU A 240 -17.10 -1.16 14.37
N VAL A 241 -17.52 0.05 14.68
CA VAL A 241 -17.72 0.52 16.06
C VAL A 241 -19.22 0.64 16.27
N GLN A 242 -19.79 -0.30 17.00
CA GLN A 242 -21.22 -0.28 17.33
C GLN A 242 -21.39 0.44 18.68
N PRO A 243 -22.21 1.51 18.76
CA PRO A 243 -22.59 2.10 20.03
C PRO A 243 -23.40 1.06 20.82
N SER A 244 -23.07 0.82 22.09
CA SER A 244 -23.89 -0.07 22.91
C SER A 244 -25.26 0.55 23.10
N ALA A 245 -26.31 -0.11 22.58
CA ALA A 245 -27.68 0.40 22.63
C ALA A 245 -28.32 0.40 24.03
N GLN A 246 -27.60 -0.01 25.08
CA GLN A 246 -28.13 -0.01 26.44
C GLN A 246 -27.71 1.26 27.18
N PRO A 247 -28.67 2.13 27.55
CA PRO A 247 -28.43 3.25 28.45
C PRO A 247 -28.18 2.70 29.86
N SER A 248 -26.99 2.14 30.09
CA SER A 248 -26.57 1.84 31.46
C SER A 248 -26.29 3.16 32.16
N THR A 249 -26.87 3.36 33.33
CA THR A 249 -26.72 4.53 34.22
C THR A 249 -25.29 4.78 34.74
N SER A 250 -24.31 4.00 34.25
CA SER A 250 -22.90 4.24 34.50
C SER A 250 -22.32 5.09 33.37
N THR A 251 -21.54 6.11 33.72
CA THR A 251 -20.89 7.11 32.84
C THR A 251 -19.91 6.54 31.79
N SER A 252 -19.88 5.22 31.59
CA SER A 252 -18.99 4.53 30.65
C SER A 252 -19.77 4.01 29.44
N THR A 253 -19.75 4.76 28.35
CA THR A 253 -20.29 4.30 27.06
C THR A 253 -19.39 3.18 26.51
N LYS A 254 -19.76 1.92 26.74
CA LYS A 254 -19.00 0.76 26.23
C LYS A 254 -19.23 0.56 24.75
N CYS A 255 -18.34 1.07 23.89
CA CYS A 255 -18.40 0.76 22.46
C CYS A 255 -17.96 -0.69 22.18
N LYS A 256 -18.78 -1.46 21.45
CA LYS A 256 -18.40 -2.79 20.97
C LYS A 256 -17.64 -2.63 19.65
N ILE A 257 -16.35 -2.97 19.66
CA ILE A 257 -15.50 -2.91 18.47
C ILE A 257 -15.38 -4.30 17.87
N THR A 258 -15.86 -4.47 16.64
CA THR A 258 -15.70 -5.71 15.87
C THR A 258 -14.76 -5.48 14.70
N VAL A 259 -13.91 -6.47 14.43
CA VAL A 259 -13.01 -6.46 13.27
C VAL A 259 -13.37 -7.67 12.43
N HIS A 260 -13.81 -7.43 11.20
CA HIS A 260 -14.15 -8.46 10.24
C HIS A 260 -13.23 -8.39 9.02
N LYS A 261 -13.13 -9.51 8.31
CA LYS A 261 -12.49 -9.55 7.00
C LYS A 261 -13.39 -8.85 6.00
N SER A 262 -12.80 -8.29 4.93
CA SER A 262 -13.61 -7.76 3.83
C SER A 262 -14.52 -8.86 3.26
N PRO A 263 -15.71 -8.51 2.73
CA PRO A 263 -16.62 -9.50 2.16
C PRO A 263 -15.95 -10.34 1.06
N HIS A 264 -15.04 -9.72 0.29
CA HIS A 264 -14.24 -10.37 -0.73
C HIS A 264 -13.21 -11.39 -0.19
N ALA A 265 -12.74 -11.23 1.05
CA ALA A 265 -11.90 -12.26 1.70
C ALA A 265 -12.69 -13.49 2.14
N ILE A 266 -14.00 -13.36 2.33
CA ILE A 266 -14.91 -14.46 2.69
C ILE A 266 -15.36 -15.24 1.44
N GLY A 267 -15.03 -14.73 0.24
CA GLY A 267 -15.37 -15.36 -1.02
C GLY A 267 -16.66 -14.83 -1.64
N GLU A 268 -17.21 -13.73 -1.13
CA GLU A 268 -18.27 -13.03 -1.84
C GLU A 268 -17.78 -12.67 -3.24
N ARG A 269 -18.46 -13.25 -4.23
CA ARG A 269 -18.21 -12.94 -5.62
C ARG A 269 -18.54 -11.48 -5.82
N PHE A 270 -17.70 -10.76 -6.56
CA PHE A 270 -18.12 -9.48 -7.11
C PHE A 270 -19.44 -9.71 -7.81
N SER A 271 -20.43 -8.85 -7.55
CA SER A 271 -21.64 -8.78 -8.37
C SER A 271 -21.17 -8.88 -9.80
N SER A 272 -21.42 -10.02 -10.44
CA SER A 272 -21.21 -10.12 -11.87
C SER A 272 -22.15 -9.06 -12.40
N ILE A 273 -21.60 -7.94 -12.87
CA ILE A 273 -22.38 -7.00 -13.65
C ILE A 273 -22.97 -7.89 -14.73
N ASN A 274 -24.28 -8.11 -14.65
CA ASN A 274 -24.94 -9.02 -15.56
C ASN A 274 -24.69 -8.43 -16.94
N HIS A 275 -24.34 -9.27 -17.91
CA HIS A 275 -24.11 -8.82 -19.29
C HIS A 275 -25.29 -7.95 -19.80
N TYR A 276 -26.49 -8.17 -19.26
CA TYR A 276 -27.71 -7.43 -19.54
C TYR A 276 -27.72 -5.97 -19.04
N ASP A 277 -27.02 -5.63 -17.95
CA ASP A 277 -26.96 -4.24 -17.44
C ASP A 277 -26.11 -3.32 -18.34
N LEU A 278 -25.21 -3.90 -19.13
CA LEU A 278 -24.42 -3.17 -20.14
C LEU A 278 -25.12 -3.09 -21.51
N CYS A 279 -26.08 -3.98 -21.79
CA CYS A 279 -26.84 -3.96 -23.04
C CYS A 279 -27.95 -2.89 -23.06
N GLY A 280 -28.26 -2.26 -21.93
CA GLY A 280 -29.24 -1.17 -21.85
C GLY A 280 -28.70 0.23 -22.17
N LEU A 281 -27.37 0.42 -22.21
CA LEU A 281 -26.76 1.69 -22.62
C LEU A 281 -26.64 1.70 -24.14
N SER A 282 -27.45 2.51 -24.81
CA SER A 282 -27.33 2.69 -26.26
C SER A 282 -25.93 3.22 -26.61
N ALA A 283 -25.40 2.83 -27.77
CA ALA A 283 -24.10 3.31 -28.25
C ALA A 283 -24.01 4.85 -28.28
N ASP A 284 -25.17 5.52 -28.41
CA ASP A 284 -25.29 6.98 -28.41
C ASP A 284 -25.03 7.60 -27.03
N GLU A 285 -25.38 6.92 -25.94
CA GLU A 285 -25.14 7.40 -24.56
C GLU A 285 -23.66 7.31 -24.17
N LEU A 286 -22.94 6.29 -24.64
CA LEU A 286 -21.50 6.16 -24.40
C LEU A 286 -20.66 7.16 -25.21
N SER A 287 -21.22 7.74 -26.28
CA SER A 287 -20.54 8.73 -27.13
C SER A 287 -20.66 10.18 -26.62
N LYS A 288 -21.64 10.47 -25.75
CA LYS A 288 -21.85 11.80 -25.15
C LYS A 288 -20.71 12.13 -24.18
N LYS A 289 -19.59 12.61 -24.74
CA LYS A 289 -18.56 13.29 -23.96
C LYS A 289 -19.21 14.44 -23.19
N PRO A 290 -18.93 14.63 -21.89
CA PRO A 290 -19.45 15.76 -21.15
C PRO A 290 -18.96 17.04 -21.84
N SER A 291 -19.90 17.81 -22.41
CA SER A 291 -19.57 19.11 -22.99
C SER A 291 -18.97 19.94 -21.87
N ARG A 292 -17.69 20.31 -22.00
CA ARG A 292 -17.07 21.30 -21.13
C ARG A 292 -17.83 22.62 -21.34
N LYS A 293 -18.84 22.87 -20.52
CA LYS A 293 -19.40 24.23 -20.38
C LYS A 293 -18.28 25.06 -19.77
N SER A 294 -17.72 25.92 -20.60
CA SER A 294 -16.84 27.02 -20.21
C SER A 294 -17.57 27.88 -19.18
N ALA A 295 -17.07 27.89 -17.94
CA ALA A 295 -17.44 28.91 -16.98
C ALA A 295 -16.86 30.24 -17.50
N LYS A 296 -17.75 31.20 -17.76
CA LYS A 296 -17.43 32.63 -17.89
C LYS A 296 -17.40 33.25 -16.50
#